data_AF-A0A1R0KYU9-F1
#
_entry.id   AF-A0A1R0KYU9-F1
#
_cell.length_a   1.000
_cell.length_b   1.000
_cell.length_c   1.000
_cell.angle_alpha   90.00
_cell.angle_beta   90.00
_cell.angle_gamma   90.00
#
_symmetry.space_group_name_H-M   'P 1'
#
loop_
_entity.id
_entity.type
_entity.pdbx_description
1 polymer ?
#
loop_
_entity_poly.entity_id
_entity_poly.type
_entity_poly.pdbx_seq_one_letter_code
_entity_poly.pdbx_strand_id
1 'polypeptide(L)'
;MRKTLLTLLGAAAITGTIATPASALETREFVGRGSSDFGLELIYARHDARNQATWAGFTDCEEYDKILFPYTATVFWRCTR
;
A
#
# COMPACT_ATOMS: atom_id res chain seq x y z
N MET A 1 15.14 -63.91 -17.24
CA MET A 1 14.07 -62.93 -17.48
C MET A 1 14.57 -61.55 -17.09
N ARG A 2 14.42 -60.54 -17.98
CA ARG A 2 14.27 -59.07 -17.75
C ARG A 2 15.29 -58.34 -16.86
N LYS A 3 15.71 -57.10 -17.10
CA LYS A 3 15.75 -56.14 -18.23
C LYS A 3 16.59 -54.95 -17.71
N THR A 4 17.30 -54.31 -18.63
CA THR A 4 17.96 -52.99 -18.60
C THR A 4 17.32 -51.92 -17.71
N LEU A 5 18.13 -50.94 -17.24
CA LEU A 5 17.96 -49.52 -17.56
C LEU A 5 19.07 -48.63 -16.97
N LEU A 6 19.89 -48.05 -17.87
CA LEU A 6 20.54 -46.76 -17.68
C LEU A 6 19.47 -45.67 -17.57
N THR A 7 19.67 -44.69 -16.70
CA THR A 7 19.00 -43.39 -16.81
C THR A 7 19.97 -42.28 -16.40
N LEU A 8 20.58 -41.64 -17.42
CA LEU A 8 21.11 -40.28 -17.31
C LEU A 8 19.92 -39.33 -17.17
N LEU A 9 19.83 -38.58 -16.07
CA LEU A 9 19.00 -37.37 -16.02
C LEU A 9 19.91 -36.16 -16.22
N GLY A 10 19.90 -35.65 -17.45
CA GLY A 10 20.48 -34.36 -17.78
C GLY A 10 19.69 -33.24 -17.10
N ALA A 11 20.41 -32.32 -16.46
CA ALA A 11 19.85 -31.13 -15.84
C ALA A 11 19.25 -30.21 -16.92
N ALA A 12 17.94 -29.99 -16.86
CA ALA A 12 17.29 -28.95 -17.64
C ALA A 12 17.61 -27.58 -17.00
N ALA A 13 18.43 -26.78 -17.67
CA ALA A 13 18.64 -25.39 -17.32
C ALA A 13 17.37 -24.60 -17.67
N ILE A 14 16.58 -24.24 -16.65
CA ILE A 14 15.46 -23.33 -16.82
C ILE A 14 16.06 -21.92 -16.90
N THR A 15 16.32 -21.44 -18.11
CA THR A 15 16.53 -20.01 -18.38
C THR A 15 15.20 -19.30 -18.20
N GLY A 16 14.82 -19.05 -16.94
CA GLY A 16 13.67 -18.23 -16.60
C GLY A 16 13.97 -16.79 -17.00
N THR A 17 13.23 -16.29 -17.99
CA THR A 17 13.12 -14.86 -18.25
C THR A 17 12.59 -14.18 -16.98
N ILE A 18 13.44 -13.37 -16.36
CA ILE A 18 13.06 -12.56 -15.21
C ILE A 18 12.17 -11.44 -15.78
N ALA A 19 10.87 -11.69 -15.86
CA ALA A 19 9.90 -10.64 -16.12
C ALA A 19 9.90 -9.72 -14.89
N THR A 20 10.59 -8.58 -14.98
CA THR A 20 10.44 -7.49 -14.02
C THR A 20 8.95 -7.14 -13.96
N PRO A 21 8.30 -7.20 -12.78
CA PRO A 21 6.92 -6.78 -12.66
C PRO A 21 6.85 -5.30 -13.02
N ALA A 22 6.03 -4.95 -14.00
CA ALA A 22 5.63 -3.57 -14.18
C ALA A 22 4.87 -3.15 -12.92
N SER A 23 5.39 -2.18 -12.18
CA SER A 23 4.70 -1.62 -11.02
C SER A 23 3.37 -1.04 -11.49
N ALA A 24 2.26 -1.72 -11.18
CA ALA A 24 0.93 -1.22 -11.46
C ALA A 24 0.65 -0.08 -10.48
N LEU A 25 0.27 1.08 -11.00
CA LEU A 25 -0.13 2.24 -10.19
C LEU A 25 -1.33 1.83 -9.32
N GLU A 26 -1.12 1.68 -8.02
CA GLU A 26 -2.17 1.37 -7.07
C GLU A 26 -2.69 2.67 -6.49
N THR A 27 -4.02 2.86 -6.49
CA THR A 27 -4.68 4.00 -5.82
C THR A 27 -5.48 3.50 -4.62
N ARG A 28 -5.35 4.17 -3.48
CA ARG A 28 -6.10 3.84 -2.25
C ARG A 28 -6.52 5.10 -1.51
N GLU A 29 -7.68 5.03 -0.86
CA GLU A 29 -8.19 6.12 -0.04
C GLU A 29 -7.96 5.84 1.45
N PHE A 30 -7.62 6.88 2.20
CA PHE A 30 -7.39 6.84 3.64
C PHE A 30 -8.23 7.91 4.32
N VAL A 31 -8.84 7.54 5.45
CA VAL A 31 -9.71 8.44 6.21
C VAL A 31 -9.07 8.70 7.56
N GLY A 32 -8.68 9.95 7.78
CA GLY A 32 -8.11 10.42 9.02
C GLY A 32 -9.15 11.04 9.92
N ARG A 33 -9.11 10.73 11.21
CA ARG A 33 -10.00 11.32 12.22
C ARG A 33 -9.21 11.96 13.34
N GLY A 34 -9.69 13.10 13.82
CA GLY A 34 -9.08 13.83 14.91
C GLY A 34 -10.11 14.50 15.79
N SER A 35 -9.78 14.64 17.07
CA SER A 35 -10.59 15.37 18.04
C SER A 35 -9.69 16.17 18.98
N SER A 36 -10.14 17.36 19.37
CA SER A 36 -9.40 18.23 20.28
C SER A 36 -10.30 19.29 20.89
N ASP A 37 -10.16 19.51 22.19
CA ASP A 37 -10.77 20.66 22.89
C ASP A 37 -9.93 21.94 22.75
N PHE A 38 -8.78 21.87 22.06
CA PHE A 38 -7.80 22.95 21.91
C PHE A 38 -7.65 23.45 20.46
N GLY A 39 -8.53 23.03 19.54
CA GLY A 39 -8.47 23.46 18.13
C GLY A 39 -7.42 22.73 17.27
N LEU A 40 -6.99 21.53 17.68
CA LEU A 40 -5.99 20.72 16.98
C LEU A 40 -6.58 19.51 16.23
N GLU A 41 -7.90 19.39 16.18
CA GLU A 41 -8.63 18.28 15.57
C GLU A 41 -8.23 18.03 14.13
N LEU A 42 -8.07 19.08 13.31
CA LEU A 42 -7.65 18.94 11.92
C LEU A 42 -6.21 18.41 11.78
N ILE A 43 -5.30 18.84 12.66
CA ILE A 43 -3.91 18.37 12.67
C ILE A 43 -3.88 16.89 13.02
N TYR A 44 -4.65 16.47 14.03
CA TYR A 44 -4.73 15.07 14.42
C TYR A 44 -5.37 14.20 13.34
N ALA A 45 -6.42 14.69 12.66
CA ALA A 45 -7.03 13.97 11.54
C ALA A 45 -6.02 13.75 10.40
N ARG A 46 -5.25 14.77 10.02
CA ARG A 46 -4.19 14.65 9.00
C ARG A 46 -3.07 13.72 9.41
N HIS A 47 -2.66 13.78 10.67
CA HIS A 47 -1.64 12.89 11.20
C HIS A 47 -2.10 11.43 11.19
N ASP A 48 -3.35 11.17 11.57
CA ASP A 48 -3.97 9.85 11.49
C ASP A 48 -4.00 9.31 10.04
N ALA A 49 -4.54 10.08 9.08
CA ALA A 49 -4.53 9.68 7.66
C ALA A 49 -3.12 9.38 7.14
N ARG A 50 -2.14 10.24 7.47
CA ARG A 50 -0.75 10.07 7.08
C ARG A 50 -0.17 8.77 7.63
N ASN A 51 -0.40 8.46 8.90
CA ASN A 51 0.13 7.25 9.52
C ASN A 51 -0.45 6.00 8.87
N GLN A 52 -1.76 5.99 8.62
CA GLN A 52 -2.42 4.89 7.90
C GLN A 52 -1.81 4.70 6.50
N ALA A 53 -1.65 5.77 5.72
CA ALA A 53 -1.05 5.72 4.39
C ALA A 53 0.41 5.22 4.44
N THR A 54 1.20 5.75 5.38
CA THR A 54 2.62 5.39 5.56
C THR A 54 2.76 3.91 5.93
N TRP A 55 1.95 3.41 6.87
CA TRP A 55 1.95 1.99 7.23
C TRP A 55 1.52 1.08 6.10
N ALA A 56 0.69 1.57 5.18
CA ALA A 56 0.31 0.86 3.96
C ALA A 56 1.33 1.00 2.80
N GLY A 57 2.42 1.75 2.99
CA GLY A 57 3.46 1.94 1.98
C GLY A 57 3.08 2.92 0.86
N PHE A 58 2.14 3.83 1.12
CA PHE A 58 1.79 4.91 0.21
C PHE A 58 2.49 6.20 0.63
N THR A 59 3.18 6.85 -0.30
CA THR A 59 3.95 8.09 -0.04
C THR A 59 3.46 9.29 -0.83
N ASP A 60 2.79 9.06 -1.96
CA ASP A 60 2.18 10.11 -2.77
C ASP A 60 0.71 10.20 -2.40
N CYS A 61 0.31 11.28 -1.74
CA CYS A 61 -1.02 11.42 -1.13
C CYS A 61 -1.53 12.86 -1.26
N GLU A 62 -2.80 13.00 -1.60
CA GLU A 62 -3.52 14.26 -1.69
C GLU A 62 -4.74 14.26 -0.76
N GLU A 63 -4.90 15.31 0.05
CA GLU A 63 -6.14 15.57 0.78
C GLU A 63 -7.16 16.18 -0.20
N TYR A 64 -8.20 15.42 -0.55
CA TYR A 64 -9.20 15.89 -1.51
C TYR A 64 -10.47 16.43 -0.86
N ASP A 65 -10.75 16.07 0.40
CA ASP A 65 -11.91 16.56 1.14
C ASP A 65 -11.69 16.59 2.66
N LYS A 66 -12.48 17.39 3.37
CA LYS A 66 -12.51 17.44 4.83
C LYS A 66 -13.87 17.89 5.37
N ILE A 67 -14.22 17.32 6.52
CA ILE A 67 -15.36 17.73 7.34
C ILE A 67 -14.79 18.28 8.66
N LEU A 68 -15.15 19.51 9.00
CA LEU A 68 -14.68 20.19 10.21
C LEU A 68 -15.86 20.57 11.12
N PHE A 69 -15.74 20.18 12.38
CA PHE A 69 -16.62 20.58 13.49
C PHE A 69 -15.78 21.24 14.59
N PRO A 70 -16.41 21.92 15.57
CA PRO A 70 -15.68 22.69 16.59
C PRO A 70 -14.63 21.89 17.39
N TYR A 71 -14.80 20.58 17.56
CA TYR A 71 -13.92 19.72 18.35
C TYR A 71 -13.48 18.45 17.63
N THR A 72 -13.92 18.26 16.38
CA THR A 72 -13.62 17.06 15.60
C THR A 72 -13.36 17.41 14.14
N ALA A 73 -12.49 16.64 13.50
CA ALA A 73 -12.25 16.71 12.07
C ALA A 73 -12.18 15.32 11.47
N THR A 74 -12.61 15.22 10.22
CA THR A 74 -12.38 14.07 9.35
C THR A 74 -11.74 14.58 8.06
N VAL A 75 -10.68 13.93 7.60
CA VAL A 75 -10.03 14.23 6.32
C VAL A 75 -10.03 12.99 5.45
N PHE A 76 -10.12 13.21 4.14
CA PHE A 76 -10.12 12.15 3.14
C PHE A 76 -8.92 12.34 2.22
N TRP A 77 -8.04 11.35 2.21
CA TRP A 77 -6.84 11.35 1.40
C TRP A 77 -6.97 10.31 0.30
N ARG A 78 -6.48 10.64 -0.90
CA ARG A 78 -6.27 9.70 -1.99
C ARG A 78 -4.78 9.58 -2.21
N CYS A 79 -4.27 8.35 -2.22
CA CYS A 79 -2.84 8.08 -2.36
C CYS A 79 -2.55 7.11 -3.49
N THR A 80 -1.36 7.24 -4.07
CA THR A 80 -0.83 6.43 -5.17
C THR A 80 0.53 5.82 -4.82
N ARG A 81 0.83 4.64 -5.37
CA ARG A 81 2.16 4.00 -5.32
C ARG A 81 2.42 3.12 -6.54
#